data_AF-A0A3R0QBU9-F1
#
_entry.id   AF-A0A3R0QBU9-F1
#
_cell.length_a   1.000
_cell.length_b   1.000
_cell.length_c   1.000
_cell.angle_alpha   90.00
_cell.angle_beta   90.00
_cell.angle_gamma   90.00
#
_symmetry.space_group_name_H-M   'P 1'
#
loop_
_entity.id
_entity.type
_entity.pdbx_description
1 polymer ?
#
loop_
_entity_poly.entity_id
_entity_poly.type
_entity_poly.pdbx_seq_one_letter_code
_entity_poly.pdbx_strand_id
1 'polypeptide(L)'
;MARINKISITLCALLFTTLPFTPMAHASRQAKATPAVSHVTKTADKKKSTTPKQISKTNKKNVKTTSKTSRSSSASTPKRTIASTKSRHTTHRRNRTAPTSIAALDVTEKCTTRKGRKPHCVKGKGTLPLSIADAHRTKVQKATKTAMSKLMNQIGKPYHWGGASPRTGFDCSGLVYYAYKDLVKIRIPRTANEMYHLRDAAPIERSELKNGDLVFFRTQGRGTADHVGVYVGNGKFIQSPRSGQEIKITSLNEEYWQRHYVGARRVMTPKTIR
;
A
#
# COMPACT_ATOMS: atom_id res chain seq x y z
N MET A 1 -53.96 -13.12 26.71
CA MET A 1 -53.57 -13.57 28.07
C MET A 1 -52.87 -14.92 27.93
N ALA A 2 -51.81 -15.19 28.71
CA ALA A 2 -51.18 -16.47 29.08
C ALA A 2 -51.11 -17.65 28.04
N ARG A 3 -50.04 -18.45 27.92
CA ARG A 3 -49.12 -18.95 28.96
C ARG A 3 -47.67 -19.12 28.45
N ILE A 4 -46.76 -19.19 29.42
CA ILE A 4 -45.33 -19.46 29.30
C ILE A 4 -45.09 -20.95 28.98
N ASN A 5 -44.04 -21.26 28.22
CA ASN A 5 -43.40 -22.58 28.29
C ASN A 5 -41.89 -22.42 28.54
N LYS A 6 -41.41 -22.95 29.67
CA LYS A 6 -40.00 -23.13 30.03
C LYS A 6 -39.73 -24.65 30.12
N ILE A 7 -38.46 -25.02 30.27
CA ILE A 7 -37.95 -26.35 30.64
C ILE A 7 -37.72 -27.30 29.45
N SER A 8 -36.46 -27.38 29.04
CA SER A 8 -35.66 -28.60 29.26
C SER A 8 -34.19 -28.32 29.00
N ILE A 9 -33.44 -28.08 30.08
CA ILE A 9 -31.97 -28.08 30.11
C ILE A 9 -31.57 -29.11 31.17
N THR A 10 -31.21 -30.31 30.71
CA THR A 10 -30.51 -31.35 31.47
C THR A 10 -29.89 -32.29 30.42
N LEU A 11 -28.57 -32.28 30.27
CA LEU A 11 -27.62 -33.09 31.06
C LEU A 11 -27.46 -34.50 30.44
N CYS A 12 -26.42 -34.67 29.62
CA CYS A 12 -25.79 -35.97 29.42
C CYS A 12 -24.29 -35.82 29.62
N ALA A 13 -23.74 -36.64 30.50
CA ALA A 13 -22.39 -36.44 31.05
C ALA A 13 -21.33 -37.26 30.32
N LEU A 14 -20.12 -36.70 30.32
CA LEU A 14 -18.84 -37.40 30.49
C LEU A 14 -18.79 -38.91 30.15
N LEU A 15 -18.28 -39.22 28.96
CA LEU A 15 -17.45 -40.41 28.77
C LEU A 15 -16.16 -40.04 28.04
N PHE A 16 -15.11 -39.80 28.82
CA PHE A 16 -13.73 -39.88 28.34
C PHE A 16 -13.42 -41.35 28.05
N THR A 17 -13.17 -41.69 26.79
CA THR A 17 -12.53 -42.97 26.42
C THR A 17 -11.21 -42.69 25.72
N THR A 18 -10.18 -43.38 26.19
CA THR A 18 -8.77 -43.13 25.87
C THR A 18 -8.36 -43.83 24.57
N LEU A 19 -7.80 -43.08 23.62
CA LEU A 19 -7.10 -43.63 22.46
C LEU A 19 -5.58 -43.70 22.74
N PRO A 20 -4.96 -44.89 22.72
CA PRO A 20 -3.51 -45.00 22.88
C PRO A 20 -2.77 -44.59 21.59
N PHE A 21 -1.85 -43.65 21.71
CA PHE A 21 -0.90 -43.28 20.66
C PHE A 21 0.13 -44.41 20.44
N THR A 22 0.31 -44.85 19.20
CA THR A 22 1.44 -45.69 18.77
C THR A 22 2.49 -44.85 18.04
N PRO A 23 3.75 -44.78 18.51
CA PRO A 23 4.82 -44.10 17.79
C PRO A 23 5.59 -45.08 16.90
N MET A 24 5.47 -44.95 15.57
CA MET A 24 6.42 -45.60 14.66
C MET A 24 7.69 -44.76 14.53
N ALA A 25 8.76 -45.20 15.19
CA ALA A 25 10.12 -44.74 14.90
C ALA A 25 10.73 -45.57 13.78
N HIS A 26 11.22 -44.92 12.72
CA HIS A 26 12.14 -45.54 11.76
C HIS A 26 13.46 -44.76 11.78
N ALA A 27 14.46 -45.37 12.42
CA ALA A 27 15.81 -44.83 12.47
C ALA A 27 16.53 -45.14 11.15
N SER A 28 16.75 -44.11 10.33
CA SER A 28 17.69 -44.20 9.20
C SER A 28 19.11 -43.86 9.69
N ARG A 29 20.00 -44.85 9.67
CA ARG A 29 21.45 -44.66 9.84
C ARG A 29 22.18 -45.11 8.57
N GLN A 30 22.57 -44.15 7.75
CA GLN A 30 23.61 -44.30 6.72
C GLN A 30 24.54 -43.09 6.82
N ALA A 31 25.56 -43.21 7.69
CA ALA A 31 26.58 -42.18 7.85
C ALA A 31 27.67 -42.38 6.79
N LYS A 32 27.85 -41.39 5.91
CA LYS A 32 29.04 -41.33 5.05
C LYS A 32 30.27 -41.05 5.91
N ALA A 33 31.26 -41.92 5.82
CA ALA A 33 32.61 -41.61 6.30
C ALA A 33 33.29 -40.67 5.30
N THR A 34 33.82 -39.56 5.81
CA THR A 34 34.73 -38.67 5.07
C THR A 34 35.87 -38.31 6.01
N PRO A 35 37.12 -38.71 5.74
CA PRO A 35 38.25 -38.29 6.56
C PRO A 35 38.64 -36.86 6.18
N ALA A 36 38.71 -35.98 7.18
CA ALA A 36 39.39 -34.70 7.06
C ALA A 36 40.80 -34.84 7.62
N VAL A 37 41.82 -34.58 6.80
CA VAL A 37 43.16 -34.23 7.28
C VAL A 37 43.64 -33.02 6.49
N SER A 38 43.96 -31.96 7.23
CA SER A 38 44.41 -30.66 6.72
C SER A 38 45.93 -30.52 6.73
N HIS A 39 46.44 -29.76 5.76
CA HIS A 39 47.63 -28.90 5.77
C HIS A 39 48.74 -29.13 6.82
N VAL A 40 49.98 -29.20 6.32
CA VAL A 40 51.22 -29.15 7.11
C VAL A 40 52.01 -27.86 6.79
N THR A 41 52.73 -27.37 7.81
CA THR A 41 53.71 -26.27 7.84
C THR A 41 53.25 -24.82 7.61
N LYS A 42 53.24 -24.05 8.72
CA LYS A 42 54.13 -22.88 8.81
C LYS A 42 54.58 -22.55 10.25
N THR A 43 55.85 -22.14 10.36
CA THR A 43 56.50 -21.35 11.44
C THR A 43 56.70 -21.97 12.83
N ALA A 44 57.80 -21.55 13.46
CA ALA A 44 58.41 -22.13 14.65
C ALA A 44 58.31 -21.25 15.91
N ASP A 45 58.61 -21.89 17.05
CA ASP A 45 59.11 -21.39 18.34
C ASP A 45 58.33 -20.38 19.22
N LYS A 46 57.93 -20.90 20.40
CA LYS A 46 58.18 -20.39 21.78
C LYS A 46 57.78 -18.94 22.13
N LYS A 47 57.03 -18.64 23.21
CA LYS A 47 57.03 -19.24 24.58
C LYS A 47 55.89 -18.66 25.45
N LYS A 48 55.38 -19.49 26.39
CA LYS A 48 54.65 -19.22 27.68
C LYS A 48 54.74 -17.79 28.28
N SER A 49 53.80 -17.26 29.09
CA SER A 49 52.76 -17.91 29.94
C SER A 49 51.68 -16.98 30.58
N THR A 50 50.55 -17.60 30.99
CA THR A 50 49.70 -17.37 32.21
C THR A 50 48.89 -16.07 32.47
N THR A 51 47.56 -16.15 32.24
CA THR A 51 46.38 -16.07 33.18
C THR A 51 46.25 -15.00 34.33
N PRO A 52 45.03 -14.74 34.90
CA PRO A 52 44.55 -13.36 35.13
C PRO A 52 44.10 -13.03 36.58
N LYS A 53 43.59 -11.79 36.83
CA LYS A 53 42.74 -11.51 38.01
C LYS A 53 41.76 -10.32 37.85
N GLN A 54 40.64 -10.39 38.57
CA GLN A 54 39.57 -9.39 38.73
C GLN A 54 39.89 -8.33 39.83
N ILE A 55 38.88 -7.50 40.17
CA ILE A 55 38.63 -6.72 41.43
C ILE A 55 39.04 -5.24 41.31
N SER A 56 38.24 -4.20 41.69
CA SER A 56 36.80 -4.13 42.05
C SER A 56 36.29 -2.67 42.24
N LYS A 57 34.96 -2.50 42.38
CA LYS A 57 34.22 -1.57 43.29
C LYS A 57 34.53 -0.05 43.22
N THR A 58 33.57 0.78 42.79
CA THR A 58 32.49 1.43 43.60
C THR A 58 32.89 2.74 44.28
N ASN A 59 32.27 3.87 43.88
CA ASN A 59 31.60 4.74 44.86
C ASN A 59 30.46 5.60 44.28
N LYS A 60 29.72 6.26 45.17
CA LYS A 60 28.33 6.74 45.03
C LYS A 60 28.19 8.15 45.66
N LYS A 61 27.06 8.81 45.38
CA LYS A 61 26.55 10.12 45.90
C LYS A 61 26.98 11.33 45.04
N ASN A 62 26.10 12.16 44.47
CA ASN A 62 24.83 12.82 44.91
C ASN A 62 25.09 14.24 45.46
N VAL A 63 24.48 15.26 44.84
CA VAL A 63 23.69 16.35 45.47
C VAL A 63 23.13 17.28 44.37
N LYS A 64 22.13 18.09 44.75
CA LYS A 64 21.11 18.76 43.94
C LYS A 64 21.17 20.29 44.10
N THR A 65 20.52 21.05 43.21
CA THR A 65 20.15 22.50 43.34
C THR A 65 21.34 23.49 43.27
N THR A 66 21.23 24.76 42.82
CA THR A 66 20.06 25.65 42.57
C THR A 66 20.37 26.73 41.52
N SER A 67 19.34 27.27 40.87
CA SER A 67 19.18 28.57 40.19
C SER A 67 20.29 29.66 40.21
N LYS A 68 20.48 30.35 39.07
CA LYS A 68 20.52 31.84 39.01
C LYS A 68 20.30 32.40 37.59
N THR A 69 19.86 33.66 37.52
CA THR A 69 19.35 34.37 36.32
C THR A 69 20.18 35.63 36.03
N SER A 70 20.60 35.84 34.78
CA SER A 70 20.96 37.15 34.16
C SER A 70 21.65 36.95 32.80
N ARG A 71 21.73 37.88 31.83
CA ARG A 71 20.85 39.00 31.37
C ARG A 71 21.50 39.57 30.08
N SER A 72 20.72 39.98 29.06
CA SER A 72 21.18 40.71 27.82
C SER A 72 22.22 39.98 26.93
N SER A 73 22.42 40.24 25.64
CA SER A 73 21.80 41.11 24.60
C SER A 73 21.91 40.36 23.24
N SER A 74 21.41 40.79 22.07
CA SER A 74 20.72 42.00 21.59
C SER A 74 19.91 41.63 20.32
N ALA A 75 19.16 42.57 19.71
CA ALA A 75 18.47 42.37 18.43
C ALA A 75 19.08 43.24 17.30
N SER A 76 18.89 42.84 16.04
CA SER A 76 18.86 43.77 14.90
C SER A 76 18.19 43.17 13.66
N THR A 77 16.99 43.65 13.34
CA THR A 77 16.38 43.60 12.00
C THR A 77 16.97 44.72 11.13
N PRO A 78 16.78 44.68 9.80
CA PRO A 78 16.14 45.86 9.19
C PRO A 78 15.07 45.53 8.13
N LYS A 79 14.27 46.55 7.77
CA LYS A 79 13.11 46.48 6.86
C LYS A 79 13.01 47.79 6.05
N ARG A 80 12.46 47.73 4.82
CA ARG A 80 12.23 48.84 3.84
C ARG A 80 13.51 49.32 3.12
N THR A 81 13.46 49.85 1.89
CA THR A 81 12.38 50.67 1.27
C THR A 81 12.19 50.44 -0.24
N ILE A 82 11.12 51.06 -0.79
CA ILE A 82 10.61 51.02 -2.17
C ILE A 82 11.49 51.83 -3.14
N ALA A 83 11.60 51.38 -4.40
CA ALA A 83 11.84 52.24 -5.57
C ALA A 83 11.23 51.63 -6.84
N SER A 84 10.75 52.46 -7.77
CA SER A 84 10.19 52.06 -9.06
C SER A 84 11.01 52.60 -10.23
N THR A 85 11.14 51.82 -11.31
CA THR A 85 11.64 52.34 -12.60
C THR A 85 11.04 51.58 -13.78
N LYS A 86 10.84 52.28 -14.90
CA LYS A 86 10.08 51.81 -16.08
C LYS A 86 10.92 50.97 -17.06
N SER A 87 10.24 49.97 -17.63
CA SER A 87 10.23 49.55 -19.05
C SER A 87 11.54 49.51 -19.87
N ARG A 88 11.80 48.33 -20.47
CA ARG A 88 12.06 48.28 -21.91
C ARG A 88 11.50 47.00 -22.55
N HIS A 89 10.93 47.14 -23.75
CA HIS A 89 10.41 46.04 -24.57
C HIS A 89 11.50 45.10 -25.06
N THR A 90 11.24 43.79 -24.99
CA THR A 90 11.62 42.84 -26.06
C THR A 90 10.44 41.90 -26.34
N THR A 91 10.01 41.88 -27.59
CA THR A 91 9.00 40.94 -28.10
C THR A 91 9.57 39.54 -28.22
N HIS A 92 8.80 38.49 -27.93
CA HIS A 92 8.70 37.32 -28.82
C HIS A 92 7.52 36.38 -28.50
N ARG A 93 6.78 36.03 -29.57
CA ARG A 93 6.06 34.76 -29.80
C ARG A 93 4.95 34.35 -28.81
N ARG A 94 3.72 34.80 -29.10
CA ARG A 94 2.47 34.11 -28.69
C ARG A 94 2.52 32.64 -29.14
N ASN A 95 2.53 31.69 -28.22
CA ASN A 95 2.09 30.33 -28.52
C ASN A 95 0.56 30.30 -28.55
N ARG A 96 -0.01 29.98 -29.71
CA ARG A 96 -1.45 29.78 -29.88
C ARG A 96 -1.87 28.56 -29.06
N THR A 97 -2.55 28.76 -27.94
CA THR A 97 -3.44 27.73 -27.40
C THR A 97 -4.50 27.41 -28.46
N ALA A 98 -4.60 26.15 -28.84
CA ALA A 98 -5.60 25.70 -29.80
C ALA A 98 -7.01 25.96 -29.24
N PRO A 99 -7.98 26.44 -30.06
CA PRO A 99 -9.34 26.54 -29.61
C PRO A 99 -9.89 25.13 -29.38
N THR A 100 -10.26 24.82 -28.14
CA THR A 100 -11.06 23.63 -27.82
C THR A 100 -12.40 23.78 -28.53
N SER A 101 -12.59 23.09 -29.65
CA SER A 101 -13.89 23.05 -30.31
C SER A 101 -14.88 22.36 -29.38
N ILE A 102 -15.78 23.16 -28.80
CA ILE A 102 -17.00 22.61 -28.20
C ILE A 102 -17.79 22.05 -29.37
N ALA A 103 -17.69 20.74 -29.59
CA ALA A 103 -18.53 20.07 -30.57
C ALA A 103 -19.99 20.33 -30.18
N ALA A 104 -20.71 21.04 -31.05
CA ALA A 104 -22.13 21.28 -30.86
C ALA A 104 -22.81 19.92 -30.73
N LEU A 105 -23.60 19.75 -29.67
CA LEU A 105 -24.43 18.56 -29.48
C LEU A 105 -25.55 18.59 -30.51
N ASP A 106 -25.28 18.05 -31.70
CA ASP A 106 -26.26 17.98 -32.77
C ASP A 106 -27.43 17.08 -32.34
N VAL A 107 -28.61 17.68 -32.24
CA VAL A 107 -29.82 17.00 -31.78
C VAL A 107 -30.45 16.33 -32.99
N THR A 108 -29.91 15.16 -33.36
CA THR A 108 -30.44 14.37 -34.47
C THR A 108 -31.85 13.85 -34.16
N GLU A 109 -32.88 14.53 -34.66
CA GLU A 109 -34.25 14.04 -34.59
C GLU A 109 -34.43 12.81 -35.48
N LYS A 110 -34.81 11.67 -34.89
CA LYS A 110 -35.09 10.45 -35.64
C LYS A 110 -36.60 10.27 -35.75
N CYS A 111 -37.16 10.63 -36.89
CA CYS A 111 -38.56 10.42 -37.23
C CYS A 111 -38.77 9.06 -37.89
N THR A 112 -39.81 8.33 -37.49
CA THR A 112 -40.27 7.14 -38.22
C THR A 112 -41.59 7.44 -38.93
N THR A 113 -41.67 7.06 -40.20
CA THR A 113 -42.87 7.20 -41.04
C THR A 113 -43.47 5.82 -41.31
N ARG A 114 -44.79 5.71 -41.26
CA ARG A 114 -45.55 4.53 -41.68
C ARG A 114 -46.70 5.01 -42.56
N LYS A 115 -46.86 4.43 -43.75
CA LYS A 115 -47.89 4.82 -44.73
C LYS A 115 -49.26 4.82 -44.04
N GLY A 116 -49.94 5.98 -44.02
CA GLY A 116 -51.23 6.17 -43.35
C GLY A 116 -51.21 6.71 -41.91
N ARG A 117 -50.05 7.06 -41.32
CA ARG A 117 -49.96 7.79 -40.04
C ARG A 117 -49.03 9.01 -40.13
N LYS A 118 -49.32 10.03 -39.32
CA LYS A 118 -48.41 11.18 -39.11
C LYS A 118 -47.06 10.67 -38.56
N PRO A 119 -45.92 11.26 -38.96
CA PRO A 119 -44.60 10.86 -38.48
C PRO A 119 -44.48 11.00 -36.97
N HIS A 120 -43.83 10.04 -36.31
CA HIS A 120 -43.49 10.14 -34.90
C HIS A 120 -41.98 10.41 -34.75
N CYS A 121 -41.65 11.63 -34.31
CA CYS A 121 -40.27 12.07 -34.12
C CYS A 121 -39.91 12.02 -32.63
N VAL A 122 -38.81 11.35 -32.29
CA VAL A 122 -38.27 11.34 -30.92
C VAL A 122 -36.98 12.14 -30.91
N LYS A 123 -36.91 13.14 -30.03
CA LYS A 123 -35.67 13.87 -29.69
C LYS A 123 -34.75 12.97 -28.87
N GLY A 124 -34.03 12.09 -29.56
CA GLY A 124 -32.91 11.38 -28.95
C GLY A 124 -31.72 12.31 -28.78
N LYS A 125 -31.11 12.35 -27.58
CA LYS A 125 -29.77 12.92 -27.45
C LYS A 125 -28.82 12.03 -28.24
N GLY A 126 -28.26 12.56 -29.33
CA GLY A 126 -27.27 11.87 -30.15
C GLY A 126 -26.02 11.57 -29.33
N THR A 127 -25.93 10.36 -28.76
CA THR A 127 -24.70 9.87 -28.17
C THR A 127 -23.76 9.52 -29.32
N LEU A 128 -22.83 10.43 -29.63
CA LEU A 128 -21.75 10.16 -30.58
C LEU A 128 -21.05 8.84 -30.20
N PRO A 129 -20.73 7.97 -31.16
CA PRO A 129 -20.07 6.70 -30.85
C PRO A 129 -18.72 6.99 -30.18
N LEU A 130 -18.58 6.54 -28.93
CA LEU A 130 -17.33 6.70 -28.18
C LEU A 130 -16.18 6.03 -28.94
N SER A 131 -15.05 6.73 -29.06
CA SER A 131 -13.83 6.13 -29.57
C SER A 131 -13.45 4.91 -28.71
N ILE A 132 -12.81 3.92 -29.32
CA ILE A 132 -12.29 2.73 -28.63
C ILE A 132 -11.39 3.16 -27.45
N ALA A 133 -10.61 4.23 -27.63
CA ALA A 133 -9.77 4.81 -26.57
C ALA A 133 -10.59 5.34 -25.38
N ASP A 134 -11.70 6.03 -25.63
CA ASP A 134 -12.56 6.60 -24.60
C ASP A 134 -13.39 5.53 -23.87
N ALA A 135 -13.85 4.51 -24.59
CA ALA A 135 -14.50 3.34 -24.01
C ALA A 135 -13.54 2.61 -23.05
N HIS A 136 -12.28 2.38 -23.46
CA HIS A 136 -11.26 1.78 -22.60
C HIS A 136 -10.93 2.67 -21.40
N ARG A 137 -10.79 3.99 -21.58
CA ARG A 137 -10.57 4.95 -20.48
C ARG A 137 -11.70 4.92 -19.46
N THR A 138 -12.94 4.94 -19.92
CA THR A 138 -14.16 4.89 -19.08
C THR A 138 -14.20 3.58 -18.29
N LYS A 139 -13.81 2.47 -18.92
CA LYS A 139 -13.74 1.15 -18.27
C LYS A 139 -12.66 1.10 -17.18
N VAL A 140 -11.47 1.65 -17.42
CA VAL A 140 -10.43 1.83 -16.38
C VAL A 140 -10.98 2.68 -15.22
N GLN A 141 -11.56 3.85 -15.51
CA GLN A 141 -12.09 4.76 -14.49
C GLN A 141 -13.18 4.09 -13.62
N LYS A 142 -14.09 3.32 -14.24
CA LYS A 142 -15.11 2.54 -13.53
C LYS A 142 -14.48 1.49 -12.61
N ALA A 143 -13.51 0.72 -13.10
CA ALA A 143 -12.79 -0.27 -12.29
C ALA A 143 -12.05 0.40 -11.11
N THR A 144 -11.35 1.51 -11.36
CA THR A 144 -10.67 2.31 -10.33
C THR A 144 -11.65 2.79 -9.25
N LYS A 145 -12.80 3.36 -9.64
CA LYS A 145 -13.83 3.80 -8.69
C LYS A 145 -14.34 2.65 -7.82
N THR A 146 -14.55 1.46 -8.40
CA THR A 146 -14.95 0.26 -7.64
C THR A 146 -13.87 -0.18 -6.65
N ALA A 147 -12.59 -0.19 -7.05
CA ALA A 147 -11.49 -0.50 -6.13
C ALA A 147 -11.41 0.54 -4.99
N MET A 148 -11.51 1.84 -5.29
CA MET A 148 -11.49 2.88 -4.26
C MET A 148 -12.64 2.69 -3.27
N SER A 149 -13.87 2.45 -3.74
CA SER A 149 -15.01 2.17 -2.87
C SER A 149 -14.78 0.92 -1.99
N LYS A 150 -14.31 -0.18 -2.56
CA LYS A 150 -13.96 -1.40 -1.79
C LYS A 150 -12.94 -1.13 -0.70
N LEU A 151 -11.92 -0.32 -0.99
CA LEU A 151 -10.84 0.05 -0.06
C LEU A 151 -11.33 0.98 1.06
N MET A 152 -12.04 2.06 0.73
CA MET A 152 -12.55 3.02 1.72
C MET A 152 -13.51 2.37 2.71
N ASN A 153 -14.33 1.41 2.25
CA ASN A 153 -15.24 0.64 3.09
C ASN A 153 -14.53 -0.30 4.09
N GLN A 154 -13.19 -0.40 4.08
CA GLN A 154 -12.42 -1.17 5.07
C GLN A 154 -11.69 -0.30 6.11
N ILE A 155 -11.76 1.04 6.01
CA ILE A 155 -11.12 1.94 7.00
C ILE A 155 -11.64 1.64 8.42
N GLY A 156 -10.75 1.66 9.40
CA GLY A 156 -11.05 1.32 10.80
C GLY A 156 -11.09 -0.18 11.10
N LYS A 157 -11.00 -1.08 10.11
CA LYS A 157 -10.84 -2.52 10.41
C LYS A 157 -9.42 -2.81 10.92
N PRO A 158 -9.25 -3.67 11.94
CA PRO A 158 -7.93 -4.02 12.45
C PRO A 158 -7.12 -4.83 11.42
N TYR A 159 -5.80 -4.67 11.47
CA TYR A 159 -4.86 -5.51 10.75
C TYR A 159 -4.96 -6.97 11.20
N HIS A 160 -4.94 -7.90 10.24
CA HIS A 160 -4.87 -9.34 10.51
C HIS A 160 -3.85 -9.99 9.58
N TRP A 161 -2.81 -10.63 10.13
CA TRP A 161 -1.78 -11.32 9.34
C TRP A 161 -2.40 -12.44 8.47
N GLY A 162 -2.04 -12.52 7.19
CA GLY A 162 -2.67 -13.43 6.23
C GLY A 162 -4.11 -13.07 5.85
N GLY A 163 -4.66 -11.98 6.41
CA GLY A 163 -6.03 -11.54 6.20
C GLY A 163 -6.33 -11.24 4.73
N ALA A 164 -7.54 -11.57 4.28
CA ALA A 164 -7.88 -11.58 2.85
C ALA A 164 -9.30 -11.07 2.55
N SER A 165 -10.10 -10.77 3.56
CA SER A 165 -11.54 -10.57 3.39
C SER A 165 -12.14 -9.67 4.47
N PRO A 166 -13.28 -9.00 4.22
CA PRO A 166 -13.94 -8.16 5.22
C PRO A 166 -14.35 -8.90 6.51
N ARG A 167 -14.46 -10.23 6.46
CA ARG A 167 -14.80 -11.14 7.57
C ARG A 167 -13.58 -11.59 8.38
N THR A 168 -12.44 -11.81 7.73
CA THR A 168 -11.19 -12.30 8.38
C THR A 168 -10.16 -11.20 8.65
N GLY A 169 -10.47 -9.95 8.31
CA GLY A 169 -9.51 -8.85 8.35
C GLY A 169 -8.53 -8.90 7.17
N PHE A 170 -7.54 -8.02 7.20
CA PHE A 170 -6.58 -7.84 6.11
C PHE A 170 -5.16 -7.58 6.61
N ASP A 171 -4.19 -8.19 5.94
CA ASP A 171 -2.82 -7.65 5.89
C ASP A 171 -2.69 -6.66 4.71
N CYS A 172 -1.48 -6.13 4.51
CA CYS A 172 -1.21 -5.08 3.52
C CYS A 172 -1.52 -5.54 2.08
N SER A 173 -0.97 -6.69 1.67
CA SER A 173 -1.22 -7.28 0.35
C SER A 173 -2.62 -7.88 0.24
N GLY A 174 -3.24 -8.30 1.34
CA GLY A 174 -4.60 -8.81 1.38
C GLY A 174 -5.67 -7.78 1.14
N LEU A 175 -5.47 -6.55 1.62
CA LEU A 175 -6.33 -5.41 1.30
C LEU A 175 -6.30 -5.11 -0.22
N VAL A 176 -5.10 -5.12 -0.82
CA VAL A 176 -4.90 -4.97 -2.26
C VAL A 176 -5.53 -6.12 -3.04
N TYR A 177 -5.23 -7.37 -2.67
CA TYR A 177 -5.79 -8.56 -3.30
C TYR A 177 -7.32 -8.52 -3.31
N TYR A 178 -7.94 -8.26 -2.15
CA TYR A 178 -9.39 -8.12 -2.05
C TYR A 178 -9.96 -7.06 -2.99
N ALA A 179 -9.36 -5.87 -3.05
CA ALA A 179 -9.86 -4.79 -3.88
C ALA A 179 -9.77 -5.12 -5.38
N TYR A 180 -8.64 -5.68 -5.85
CA TYR A 180 -8.31 -5.78 -7.28
C TYR A 180 -8.62 -7.13 -7.94
N LYS A 181 -8.62 -8.26 -7.20
CA LYS A 181 -8.69 -9.63 -7.77
C LYS A 181 -9.85 -9.91 -8.73
N ASP A 182 -10.95 -9.17 -8.60
CA ASP A 182 -12.18 -9.34 -9.40
C ASP A 182 -12.29 -8.32 -10.56
N LEU A 183 -11.42 -7.30 -10.56
CA LEU A 183 -11.47 -6.15 -11.47
C LEU A 183 -10.43 -6.24 -12.60
N VAL A 184 -9.39 -7.07 -12.43
CA VAL A 184 -8.36 -7.31 -13.43
C VAL A 184 -8.31 -8.77 -13.86
N LYS A 185 -7.96 -9.01 -15.13
CA LYS A 185 -7.90 -10.34 -15.74
C LYS A 185 -6.63 -11.12 -15.39
N ILE A 186 -5.60 -10.42 -14.91
CA ILE A 186 -4.36 -11.01 -14.42
C ILE A 186 -4.51 -11.53 -12.98
N ARG A 187 -3.77 -12.58 -12.62
CA ARG A 187 -3.72 -13.07 -11.24
C ARG A 187 -2.95 -12.07 -10.37
N ILE A 188 -3.63 -11.43 -9.43
CA ILE A 188 -2.97 -10.63 -8.39
C ILE A 188 -2.21 -11.59 -7.44
N PRO A 189 -0.88 -11.45 -7.27
CA PRO A 189 -0.11 -12.25 -6.32
C PRO A 189 -0.53 -12.01 -4.87
N ARG A 190 -0.03 -12.81 -3.94
CA ARG A 190 -0.53 -12.78 -2.56
C ARG A 190 0.37 -12.01 -1.60
N THR A 191 1.64 -11.83 -1.93
CA THR A 191 2.62 -11.03 -1.15
C THR A 191 2.91 -9.67 -1.81
N ALA A 192 3.35 -8.69 -1.01
CA ALA A 192 3.79 -7.39 -1.51
C ALA A 192 4.99 -7.50 -2.47
N ASN A 193 5.94 -8.39 -2.18
CA ASN A 193 7.15 -8.57 -2.98
C ASN A 193 6.82 -9.12 -4.38
N GLU A 194 5.92 -10.09 -4.51
CA GLU A 194 5.47 -10.59 -5.82
C GLU A 194 4.69 -9.51 -6.60
N MET A 195 3.81 -8.74 -5.93
CA MET A 195 3.09 -7.63 -6.55
C MET A 195 4.04 -6.56 -7.11
N TYR A 196 5.17 -6.30 -6.44
CA TYR A 196 6.18 -5.37 -6.91
C TYR A 196 6.93 -5.86 -8.17
N HIS A 197 7.07 -7.17 -8.34
CA HIS A 197 7.73 -7.79 -9.51
C HIS A 197 6.73 -8.26 -10.59
N LEU A 198 5.45 -7.93 -10.46
CA LEU A 198 4.39 -8.35 -11.38
C LEU A 198 4.58 -7.73 -12.77
N ARG A 199 5.00 -8.54 -13.74
CA ARG A 199 5.38 -8.11 -15.11
C ARG A 199 4.25 -7.38 -15.87
N ASP A 200 2.99 -7.75 -15.61
CA ASP A 200 1.82 -7.11 -16.22
C ASP A 200 1.49 -5.73 -15.63
N ALA A 201 2.12 -5.34 -14.51
CA ALA A 201 1.90 -4.06 -13.86
C ALA A 201 2.98 -3.06 -14.27
N ALA A 202 2.57 -1.96 -14.92
CA ALA A 202 3.49 -0.95 -15.41
C ALA A 202 4.23 -0.28 -14.23
N PRO A 203 5.56 -0.08 -14.30
CA PRO A 203 6.26 0.78 -13.34
C PRO A 203 5.72 2.22 -13.45
N ILE A 204 5.64 2.91 -12.32
CA ILE A 204 5.15 4.29 -12.23
C ILE A 204 6.13 5.12 -11.40
N GLU A 205 6.52 6.28 -11.93
CA GLU A 205 7.28 7.27 -11.16
C GLU A 205 6.41 7.93 -10.08
N ARG A 206 7.04 8.36 -8.98
CA ARG A 206 6.31 8.99 -7.85
C ARG A 206 5.57 10.28 -8.27
N SER A 207 6.06 10.98 -9.28
CA SER A 207 5.47 12.14 -9.96
C SER A 207 4.18 11.81 -10.74
N GLU A 208 4.06 10.59 -11.25
CA GLU A 208 2.98 10.15 -12.16
C GLU A 208 1.86 9.35 -11.47
N LEU A 209 1.90 9.28 -10.14
CA LEU A 209 0.94 8.55 -9.31
C LEU A 209 -0.50 9.01 -9.53
N LYS A 210 -1.39 8.05 -9.81
CA LYS A 210 -2.83 8.22 -10.00
C LYS A 210 -3.60 7.30 -9.07
N ASN A 211 -4.81 7.68 -8.72
CA ASN A 211 -5.64 6.93 -7.79
C ASN A 211 -5.77 5.46 -8.25
N GLY A 212 -5.47 4.52 -7.36
CA GLY A 212 -5.45 3.09 -7.68
C GLY A 212 -4.12 2.52 -8.15
N ASP A 213 -3.05 3.31 -8.20
CA ASP A 213 -1.69 2.76 -8.29
C ASP A 213 -1.26 2.12 -6.96
N LEU A 214 -0.50 1.03 -7.04
CA LEU A 214 0.07 0.39 -5.87
C LEU A 214 1.40 1.07 -5.51
N VAL A 215 1.59 1.43 -4.25
CA VAL A 215 2.81 2.01 -3.70
C VAL A 215 3.48 1.00 -2.76
N PHE A 216 4.79 0.84 -2.91
CA PHE A 216 5.57 -0.23 -2.28
C PHE A 216 6.64 0.33 -1.36
N PHE A 217 6.86 -0.39 -0.25
CA PHE A 217 7.82 0.01 0.77
C PHE A 217 8.61 -1.20 1.29
N ARG A 218 9.79 -0.94 1.84
CA ARG A 218 10.67 -1.92 2.50
C ARG A 218 10.85 -1.54 3.97
N THR A 219 9.84 -1.88 4.77
CA THR A 219 9.66 -1.50 6.19
C THR A 219 10.31 -2.45 7.19
N GLN A 220 10.56 -3.70 6.79
CA GLN A 220 11.10 -4.79 7.62
C GLN A 220 12.35 -5.43 6.99
N GLY A 221 12.85 -4.88 5.88
CA GLY A 221 14.04 -5.36 5.17
C GLY A 221 13.84 -6.64 4.34
N ARG A 222 12.61 -7.17 4.25
CA ARG A 222 12.34 -8.48 3.64
C ARG A 222 12.12 -8.36 2.13
N GLY A 223 12.96 -9.04 1.33
CA GLY A 223 12.93 -8.91 -0.13
C GLY A 223 13.15 -7.47 -0.60
N THR A 224 12.60 -7.14 -1.77
CA THR A 224 12.67 -5.77 -2.34
C THR A 224 11.57 -4.88 -1.77
N ALA A 225 10.37 -5.42 -1.59
CA ALA A 225 9.24 -4.74 -0.95
C ALA A 225 8.48 -5.70 -0.04
N ASP A 226 8.32 -5.34 1.23
CA ASP A 226 7.61 -6.12 2.24
C ASP A 226 6.25 -5.52 2.64
N HIS A 227 5.99 -4.28 2.23
CA HIS A 227 4.74 -3.60 2.49
C HIS A 227 4.19 -2.94 1.23
N VAL A 228 2.86 -2.90 1.13
CA VAL A 228 2.14 -2.32 0.00
C VAL A 228 0.91 -1.57 0.48
N GLY A 229 0.61 -0.47 -0.21
CA GLY A 229 -0.66 0.25 -0.08
C GLY A 229 -1.14 0.73 -1.44
N VAL A 230 -2.26 1.45 -1.44
CA VAL A 230 -2.89 1.95 -2.67
C VAL A 230 -2.93 3.47 -2.63
N TYR A 231 -2.40 4.14 -3.65
CA TYR A 231 -2.44 5.59 -3.75
C TYR A 231 -3.87 6.09 -3.96
N VAL A 232 -4.28 7.09 -3.16
CA VAL A 232 -5.64 7.65 -3.15
C VAL A 232 -5.67 9.13 -3.57
N GLY A 233 -4.55 9.65 -4.07
CA GLY A 233 -4.40 11.05 -4.50
C GLY A 233 -3.76 11.94 -3.43
N ASN A 234 -3.42 13.17 -3.83
CA ASN A 234 -2.95 14.24 -2.94
C ASN A 234 -1.78 13.85 -2.01
N GLY A 235 -0.85 13.03 -2.50
CA GLY A 235 0.29 12.54 -1.72
C GLY A 235 -0.09 11.54 -0.62
N LYS A 236 -1.27 10.90 -0.68
CA LYS A 236 -1.76 9.96 0.33
C LYS A 236 -2.02 8.57 -0.23
N PHE A 237 -1.96 7.57 0.63
CA PHE A 237 -2.24 6.18 0.31
C PHE A 237 -3.05 5.50 1.43
N ILE A 238 -3.88 4.51 1.09
CA ILE A 238 -4.55 3.64 2.06
C ILE A 238 -3.75 2.35 2.27
N GLN A 239 -3.69 1.87 3.50
CA GLN A 239 -2.93 0.69 3.90
C GLN A 239 -3.57 -0.05 5.07
N SER A 240 -3.29 -1.36 5.18
CA SER A 240 -3.37 -2.12 6.44
C SER A 240 -1.94 -2.23 7.00
N PRO A 241 -1.55 -1.41 8.00
CA PRO A 241 -0.13 -1.16 8.29
C PRO A 241 0.60 -2.31 9.03
N ARG A 242 0.11 -2.71 10.21
CA ARG A 242 0.70 -3.77 11.06
C ARG A 242 -0.24 -4.16 12.19
N SER A 243 0.03 -5.29 12.86
CA SER A 243 -0.66 -5.73 14.07
C SER A 243 -0.76 -4.61 15.13
N GLY A 244 -1.92 -4.50 15.79
CA GLY A 244 -2.21 -3.43 16.74
C GLY A 244 -2.52 -2.07 16.09
N GLN A 245 -2.76 -2.02 14.78
CA GLN A 245 -3.27 -0.85 14.07
C GLN A 245 -4.37 -1.22 13.07
N GLU A 246 -5.13 -0.21 12.67
CA GLU A 246 -6.26 -0.32 11.75
C GLU A 246 -5.92 0.15 10.34
N ILE A 247 -6.76 -0.24 9.38
CA ILE A 247 -6.72 0.26 8.01
C ILE A 247 -6.99 1.76 8.01
N LYS A 248 -6.06 2.52 7.43
CA LYS A 248 -6.07 3.98 7.48
C LYS A 248 -5.46 4.59 6.22
N ILE A 249 -5.77 5.85 5.99
CA ILE A 249 -5.09 6.70 5.01
C ILE A 249 -3.86 7.32 5.68
N THR A 250 -2.76 7.44 4.96
CA THR A 250 -1.47 7.93 5.47
C THR A 250 -0.76 8.76 4.41
N SER A 251 0.08 9.71 4.82
CA SER A 251 0.80 10.61 3.91
C SER A 251 2.10 9.97 3.42
N LEU A 252 2.33 9.97 2.11
CA LEU A 252 3.62 9.62 1.51
C LEU A 252 4.75 10.60 1.90
N ASN A 253 4.39 11.77 2.43
CA ASN A 253 5.33 12.82 2.83
C ASN A 253 5.72 12.73 4.32
N GLU A 254 5.15 11.81 5.09
CA GLU A 254 5.72 11.46 6.40
C GLU A 254 7.12 10.88 6.21
N GLU A 255 8.09 11.35 7.00
CA GLU A 255 9.50 11.00 6.87
C GLU A 255 9.75 9.47 6.87
N TYR A 256 8.99 8.73 7.69
CA TYR A 256 9.03 7.26 7.70
C TYR A 256 8.68 6.67 6.33
N TRP A 257 7.60 7.11 5.69
CA TRP A 257 7.19 6.58 4.38
C TRP A 257 8.07 7.07 3.23
N GLN A 258 8.72 8.24 3.38
CA GLN A 258 9.75 8.68 2.45
C GLN A 258 10.98 7.76 2.50
N ARG A 259 11.53 7.50 3.70
CA ARG A 259 12.74 6.66 3.88
C ARG A 259 12.58 5.21 3.43
N HIS A 260 11.36 4.65 3.50
CA HIS A 260 11.11 3.25 3.12
C HIS A 260 10.48 3.09 1.73
N TYR A 261 10.28 4.15 0.94
CA TYR A 261 9.64 4.08 -0.39
C TYR A 261 10.53 3.34 -1.40
N VAL A 262 9.96 2.33 -2.07
CA VAL A 262 10.66 1.50 -3.06
C VAL A 262 10.25 1.87 -4.50
N GLY A 263 8.97 2.16 -4.72
CA GLY A 263 8.44 2.46 -6.05
C GLY A 263 6.93 2.25 -6.15
N ALA A 264 6.39 2.32 -7.37
CA ALA A 264 4.96 2.12 -7.64
C ALA A 264 4.69 1.28 -8.89
N ARG A 265 3.51 0.65 -8.92
CA ARG A 265 3.02 -0.16 -10.04
C ARG A 265 1.55 0.16 -10.38
N ARG A 266 1.24 0.37 -11.66
CA ARG A 266 -0.12 0.52 -12.18
C ARG A 266 -0.65 -0.82 -12.68
N VAL A 267 -1.56 -1.39 -11.89
CA VAL A 267 -2.19 -2.69 -12.16
C VAL A 267 -3.44 -2.54 -13.03
N MET A 268 -4.14 -1.41 -12.95
CA MET A 268 -5.32 -1.10 -13.78
C MET A 268 -4.92 -0.35 -15.04
N THR A 269 -4.89 -1.05 -16.17
CA THR A 269 -4.58 -0.52 -17.50
C THR A 269 -5.64 -0.98 -18.51
N PRO A 270 -5.78 -0.34 -19.68
CA PRO A 270 -6.64 -0.83 -20.76
C PRO A 270 -6.37 -2.28 -21.18
N LYS A 271 -5.17 -2.82 -20.92
CA LYS A 271 -4.80 -4.22 -21.22
C LYS A 271 -5.20 -5.20 -20.12
N THR A 272 -5.22 -4.76 -18.85
CA THR A 272 -5.32 -5.66 -17.66
C THR A 272 -6.69 -5.69 -16.99
N ILE A 273 -7.56 -4.69 -17.20
CA ILE A 273 -8.94 -4.70 -16.71
C ILE A 273 -9.78 -5.86 -17.31
N ARG A 274 -10.76 -6.37 -16.56
CA ARG A 274 -11.82 -7.26 -17.09
C ARG A 274 -12.88 -6.46 -17.82
#